data_AF-X1A6Z8-F1
#
_entry.id   AF-X1A6Z8-F1
#
_cell.length_a   1.000
_cell.length_b   1.000
_cell.length_c   1.000
_cell.angle_alpha   90.00
_cell.angle_beta   90.00
_cell.angle_gamma   90.00
#
_symmetry.space_group_name_H-M   'P 1'
#
loop_
_entity.id
_entity.type
_entity.pdbx_description
1 polymer ?
#
loop_
_entity_poly.entity_id
_entity_poly.type
_entity_poly.pdbx_seq_one_letter_code
_entity_poly.pdbx_strand_id
1 'polypeptide(L)'
;MLDDCGKKNVKLVHLFTGRLKETGREKETKLQGEILEKARQLGIRILGPNCMGIYYPKLGLSFNYELPTEDGTVGGFFQSGGGAGEFVRYAALRGVRFSKVISYGTMQYEV
;
A
#
# COMPACT_ATOMS: atom_id res chain seq x y z
N MET A 1 -16.18 4.86 -8.49
CA MET A 1 -15.04 4.92 -7.55
C MET A 1 -13.94 5.84 -8.06
N LEU A 2 -13.07 5.44 -8.99
CA LEU A 2 -11.97 6.31 -9.47
C LEU A 2 -12.49 7.62 -10.10
N ASP A 3 -13.56 7.57 -10.89
CA ASP A 3 -14.21 8.77 -11.43
C ASP A 3 -14.66 9.74 -10.33
N ASP A 4 -15.19 9.22 -9.22
CA ASP A 4 -15.64 10.03 -8.09
C ASP A 4 -14.44 10.61 -7.33
N CYS A 5 -13.36 9.86 -7.20
CA CYS A 5 -12.08 10.34 -6.70
C CYS A 5 -11.53 11.49 -7.55
N GLY A 6 -11.61 11.37 -8.88
CA GLY A 6 -11.22 12.42 -9.83
C GLY A 6 -12.03 13.69 -9.64
N LYS A 7 -13.37 13.58 -9.59
CA LYS A 7 -14.28 14.71 -9.32
C LYS A 7 -13.98 15.40 -7.98
N LYS A 8 -13.50 14.64 -6.99
CA LYS A 8 -13.15 15.14 -5.65
C LYS A 8 -11.69 15.58 -5.51
N ASN A 9 -10.91 15.64 -6.60
CA ASN A 9 -9.50 16.01 -6.58
C ASN A 9 -8.63 15.15 -5.64
N VAL A 10 -8.99 13.88 -5.44
CA VAL A 10 -8.21 12.93 -4.65
C VAL A 10 -6.84 12.75 -5.29
N LYS A 11 -5.77 12.83 -4.49
CA LYS A 11 -4.38 12.76 -4.99
C LYS A 11 -3.78 11.36 -4.94
N LEU A 12 -4.28 10.51 -4.04
CA LEU A 12 -3.79 9.17 -3.81
C LEU A 12 -4.98 8.26 -3.47
N VAL A 13 -5.03 7.08 -4.06
CA VAL A 13 -5.91 6.00 -3.66
C VAL A 13 -5.06 4.83 -3.17
N HIS A 14 -5.29 4.42 -1.92
CA HIS A 14 -4.80 3.14 -1.41
C HIS A 14 -5.74 2.04 -1.88
N LEU A 15 -5.23 1.16 -2.75
CA LEU A 15 -5.96 0.03 -3.30
C LEU A 15 -5.57 -1.24 -2.56
N PHE A 16 -6.27 -1.51 -1.45
CA PHE A 16 -6.06 -2.72 -0.64
C PHE A 16 -6.41 -4.02 -1.40
N THR A 17 -7.34 -3.92 -2.35
CA THR A 17 -7.85 -5.05 -3.13
C THR A 17 -6.75 -5.87 -3.79
N GLY A 18 -6.82 -7.19 -3.63
CA GLY A 18 -5.99 -8.16 -4.36
C GLY A 18 -6.80 -8.97 -5.39
N ARG A 19 -6.21 -10.07 -5.83
CA ARG A 19 -6.65 -10.93 -6.94
C ARG A 19 -6.73 -10.22 -8.29
N LEU A 20 -5.73 -9.40 -8.59
CA LEU A 20 -5.52 -8.78 -9.88
C LEU A 20 -4.40 -9.53 -10.64
N LYS A 21 -3.41 -8.81 -11.16
CA LYS A 21 -2.33 -9.39 -11.98
C LYS A 21 -1.55 -10.49 -11.25
N GLU A 22 -1.48 -10.46 -9.93
CA GLU A 22 -0.79 -11.49 -9.14
C GLU A 22 -1.38 -12.89 -9.29
N THR A 23 -2.61 -12.99 -9.80
CA THR A 23 -3.25 -14.29 -10.07
C THR A 23 -2.74 -14.94 -11.36
N GLY A 24 -1.99 -14.21 -12.19
CA GLY A 24 -1.53 -14.67 -13.51
C GLY A 24 -2.64 -14.82 -14.55
N ARG A 25 -3.89 -14.49 -14.20
CA ARG A 25 -5.04 -14.61 -15.10
C ARG A 25 -5.15 -13.38 -15.99
N GLU A 26 -5.44 -13.60 -17.27
CA GLU A 26 -5.44 -12.56 -18.30
C GLU A 26 -6.49 -11.48 -18.02
N LYS A 27 -7.71 -11.88 -17.65
CA LYS A 27 -8.81 -10.96 -17.34
C LYS A 27 -8.44 -10.02 -16.19
N GLU A 28 -7.87 -10.56 -15.11
CA GLU A 28 -7.45 -9.81 -13.93
C GLU A 28 -6.25 -8.89 -14.23
N THR A 29 -5.33 -9.35 -15.07
CA THR A 29 -4.21 -8.53 -15.55
C THR A 29 -4.70 -7.34 -16.37
N LYS A 30 -5.65 -7.57 -17.29
CA LYS A 30 -6.28 -6.52 -18.09
C LYS A 30 -7.03 -5.52 -17.21
N LEU A 31 -7.82 -6.01 -16.24
CA LEU A 31 -8.54 -5.16 -15.30
C LEU A 31 -7.59 -4.25 -14.51
N GLN A 32 -6.44 -4.78 -14.05
CA GLN A 32 -5.42 -3.95 -13.40
C GLN A 32 -4.90 -2.85 -14.33
N GLY A 33 -4.63 -3.17 -15.60
CA GLY A 33 -4.23 -2.19 -16.60
C GLY A 33 -5.28 -1.07 -16.79
N GLU A 34 -6.55 -1.44 -16.89
CA GLU A 34 -7.66 -0.48 -17.00
C GLU A 34 -7.76 0.46 -15.78
N ILE A 35 -7.57 -0.08 -14.57
CA ILE A 35 -7.53 0.70 -13.32
C ILE A 35 -6.37 1.70 -13.34
N LEU A 36 -5.17 1.26 -13.70
CA LEU A 36 -3.96 2.11 -13.72
C LEU A 36 -4.08 3.21 -14.77
N GLU A 37 -4.55 2.88 -15.97
CA GLU A 37 -4.73 3.85 -17.03
C GLU A 37 -5.78 4.91 -16.65
N LYS A 38 -6.90 4.48 -16.05
CA LYS A 38 -7.92 5.40 -15.55
C LYS A 38 -7.37 6.32 -14.46
N ALA A 39 -6.61 5.79 -13.50
CA ALA A 39 -5.99 6.58 -12.45
C ALA A 39 -5.03 7.62 -13.03
N ARG A 40 -4.22 7.24 -14.03
CA ARG A 40 -3.30 8.13 -14.75
C ARG A 40 -4.03 9.29 -15.44
N GLN A 41 -5.10 8.99 -16.18
CA GLN A 41 -5.93 10.01 -16.85
C GLN A 41 -6.54 11.01 -15.86
N LEU A 42 -6.88 10.55 -14.66
CA LEU A 42 -7.45 11.39 -13.59
C LEU A 42 -6.39 12.09 -12.73
N GLY A 43 -5.09 11.88 -12.98
CA GLY A 43 -4.01 12.45 -12.16
C GLY A 43 -3.94 11.87 -10.74
N ILE A 44 -4.47 10.65 -10.53
CA ILE A 44 -4.52 9.95 -9.24
C ILE A 44 -3.34 8.99 -9.16
N ARG A 45 -2.58 9.03 -8.05
CA ARG A 45 -1.58 8.00 -7.74
C ARG A 45 -2.23 6.81 -7.04
N ILE A 46 -1.74 5.61 -7.33
CA ILE A 46 -2.19 4.38 -6.66
C ILE A 46 -1.09 3.89 -5.71
N LEU A 47 -1.47 3.56 -4.48
CA LEU A 47 -0.67 2.73 -3.57
C LEU A 47 -1.30 1.34 -3.53
N GLY A 48 -0.56 0.32 -3.96
CA GLY A 48 -1.10 -1.02 -4.24
C GLY A 48 -1.17 -1.30 -5.76
N PRO A 49 -1.89 -2.34 -6.21
CA PRO A 49 -2.85 -3.16 -5.47
C PRO A 49 -2.22 -4.21 -4.53
N ASN A 50 -3.08 -4.95 -3.83
CA ASN A 50 -2.71 -6.08 -2.97
C ASN A 50 -1.65 -5.70 -1.93
N CYS A 51 -1.92 -4.65 -1.17
CA CYS A 51 -0.99 -4.10 -0.18
C CYS A 51 -1.68 -3.84 1.15
N MET A 52 -0.90 -3.74 2.23
CA MET A 52 -1.44 -3.29 3.52
C MET A 52 -1.51 -1.76 3.63
N GLY A 53 -0.81 -1.04 2.75
CA GLY A 53 -0.80 0.42 2.74
C GLY A 53 0.19 1.01 3.74
N ILE A 54 -0.25 2.01 4.49
CA ILE A 54 0.62 2.87 5.31
C ILE A 54 0.49 2.50 6.78
N TYR A 55 1.62 2.22 7.41
CA TYR A 55 1.79 2.27 8.86
C TYR A 55 2.56 3.55 9.22
N TYR A 56 1.95 4.41 10.03
CA TYR A 56 2.51 5.66 10.50
C TYR A 56 2.06 5.91 11.96
N PRO A 57 2.81 5.37 12.94
CA PRO A 57 2.42 5.37 14.36
C PRO A 57 2.22 6.77 14.92
N LYS A 58 3.04 7.75 14.52
CA LYS A 58 2.90 9.15 14.93
C LYS A 58 1.51 9.75 14.67
N LEU A 59 0.82 9.30 13.62
CA LEU A 59 -0.54 9.75 13.26
C LEU A 59 -1.61 8.69 13.56
N GLY A 60 -1.25 7.59 14.22
CA GLY A 60 -2.16 6.49 14.53
C GLY A 60 -2.62 5.70 13.30
N LEU A 61 -1.95 5.84 12.15
CA LEU A 61 -2.27 5.04 10.96
C LEU A 61 -1.63 3.67 11.12
N SER A 62 -2.43 2.62 11.09
CA SER A 62 -1.95 1.26 11.07
C SER A 62 -2.85 0.38 10.22
N PHE A 63 -2.26 -0.65 9.64
CA PHE A 63 -2.97 -1.68 8.91
C PHE A 63 -3.14 -2.98 9.72
N ASN A 64 -2.62 -3.02 10.95
CA ASN A 64 -2.81 -4.10 11.91
C ASN A 64 -2.83 -3.53 13.35
N TYR A 65 -3.83 -3.91 14.13
CA TYR A 65 -4.07 -3.41 15.50
C TYR A 65 -3.01 -3.88 16.51
N GLU A 66 -2.25 -4.93 16.19
CA GLU A 66 -1.20 -5.48 17.07
C GLU A 66 0.17 -4.81 16.86
N LEU A 67 0.28 -3.88 15.90
CA LEU A 67 1.54 -3.21 15.67
C LEU A 67 1.84 -2.17 16.76
N PRO A 68 3.12 -2.00 17.14
CA PRO A 68 3.55 -0.95 18.07
C PRO A 68 3.00 0.43 17.68
N THR A 69 2.66 1.24 18.67
CA THR A 69 2.15 2.61 18.46
C THR A 69 3.23 3.65 18.70
N GLU A 70 4.41 3.25 19.18
CA GLU A 70 5.54 4.15 19.40
C GLU A 70 6.19 4.56 18.09
N ASP A 71 6.34 5.86 17.88
CA ASP A 71 7.09 6.42 16.76
C ASP A 71 8.59 6.12 16.89
N GLY A 72 9.25 6.01 15.75
CA GLY A 72 10.69 5.74 15.69
C GLY A 72 11.39 6.59 14.64
N THR A 73 12.56 6.13 14.20
CA THR A 73 13.37 6.83 13.19
C THR A 73 13.55 6.03 11.91
N VAL A 74 13.29 4.71 11.93
CA VAL A 74 13.51 3.83 10.78
C VAL A 74 12.35 3.94 9.79
N GLY A 75 12.65 4.14 8.51
CA GLY A 75 11.66 4.03 7.43
C GLY A 75 11.72 2.65 6.76
N GLY A 76 10.60 2.18 6.21
CA GLY A 76 10.59 0.90 5.50
C GLY A 76 9.64 0.87 4.29
N PHE A 77 10.09 0.23 3.22
CA PHE A 77 9.27 -0.11 2.06
C PHE A 77 9.26 -1.63 1.90
N PHE A 78 8.07 -2.21 1.81
CA PHE A 78 7.90 -3.66 1.75
C PHE A 78 6.91 -4.03 0.66
N GLN A 79 7.31 -4.94 -0.23
CA GLN A 79 6.39 -5.51 -1.20
C GLN A 79 5.35 -6.41 -0.52
N SER A 80 5.81 -7.30 0.36
CA SER A 80 4.96 -8.23 1.09
C SER A 80 4.25 -7.55 2.26
N GLY A 81 2.91 -7.59 2.27
CA GLY A 81 2.09 -7.06 3.35
C GLY A 81 2.30 -7.78 4.69
N GLY A 82 2.24 -9.11 4.68
CA GLY A 82 2.51 -9.92 5.87
C GLY A 82 3.94 -9.73 6.38
N GLY A 83 4.91 -9.66 5.45
CA GLY A 83 6.30 -9.39 5.78
C GLY A 83 6.50 -8.03 6.44
N ALA A 84 5.80 -6.98 5.97
CA ALA A 84 5.83 -5.66 6.59
C ALA A 84 5.38 -5.70 8.05
N GLY A 85 4.25 -6.37 8.33
CA GLY A 85 3.72 -6.51 9.68
C GLY A 85 4.67 -7.26 10.62
N GLU A 86 5.17 -8.41 10.20
CA GLU A 86 6.10 -9.21 11.00
C GLU A 86 7.42 -8.45 11.25
N PHE A 87 7.93 -7.73 10.26
CA PHE A 87 9.17 -6.96 10.41
C PHE A 87 9.00 -5.82 11.41
N VAL A 88 7.90 -5.06 11.33
CA VAL A 88 7.58 -4.01 12.31
C VAL A 88 7.48 -4.61 13.72
N ARG A 89 6.74 -5.71 13.88
CA ARG A 89 6.53 -6.38 15.16
C ARG A 89 7.83 -6.91 15.77
N TYR A 90 8.62 -7.67 15.03
CA TYR A 90 9.85 -8.27 15.53
C TYR A 90 11.02 -7.28 15.69
N ALA A 91 11.06 -6.22 14.88
CA ALA A 91 12.01 -5.13 15.07
C ALA A 91 11.76 -4.42 16.41
N ALA A 92 10.49 -4.22 16.77
CA ALA A 92 10.15 -3.59 18.04
C ALA A 92 10.62 -4.39 19.26
N LEU A 93 10.54 -5.73 19.20
CA LEU A 93 11.10 -6.60 20.25
C LEU A 93 12.62 -6.48 20.40
N ARG A 94 13.31 -5.90 19.41
CA ARG A 94 14.77 -5.66 19.39
C ARG A 94 15.14 -4.19 19.59
N GLY A 95 14.19 -3.37 20.05
CA GLY A 95 14.42 -1.94 20.29
C GLY A 95 14.42 -1.05 19.04
N VAL A 96 14.16 -1.61 17.86
CA VAL A 96 14.05 -0.84 16.62
C VAL A 96 12.61 -0.39 16.42
N ARG A 97 12.39 0.91 16.23
CA ARG A 97 11.06 1.49 16.00
C ARG A 97 11.01 2.15 14.62
N PHE A 98 9.90 1.91 13.92
CA PHE A 98 9.66 2.49 12.61
C PHE A 98 8.93 3.82 12.72
N SER A 99 9.39 4.82 11.97
CA SER A 99 8.68 6.09 11.78
C SER A 99 7.54 5.95 10.78
N LYS A 100 7.77 5.24 9.67
CA LYS A 100 6.81 4.96 8.60
C LYS A 100 7.14 3.66 7.91
N VAL A 101 6.12 2.87 7.62
CA VAL A 101 6.23 1.70 6.75
C VAL A 101 5.19 1.80 5.64
N ILE A 102 5.64 1.58 4.40
CA ILE A 102 4.80 1.50 3.22
C ILE A 102 4.83 0.07 2.71
N SER A 103 3.73 -0.64 2.90
CA SER A 103 3.45 -1.86 2.16
C SER A 103 2.87 -1.47 0.82
N TYR A 104 3.58 -1.74 -0.26
CA TYR A 104 3.18 -1.29 -1.61
C TYR A 104 2.58 -2.41 -2.48
N GLY A 105 2.63 -3.65 -2.02
CA GLY A 105 1.99 -4.78 -2.70
C GLY A 105 2.58 -5.07 -4.08
N THR A 106 1.74 -5.57 -4.98
CA THR A 106 2.17 -5.93 -6.34
C THR A 106 2.03 -4.72 -7.25
N MET A 107 2.97 -3.78 -7.14
CA MET A 107 3.14 -2.69 -8.11
C MET A 107 4.08 -3.10 -9.24
N GLN A 108 3.63 -2.95 -10.49
CA GLN A 108 4.51 -2.87 -11.65
C GLN A 108 4.17 -1.57 -12.39
N TYR A 109 5.13 -0.64 -12.44
CA TYR A 109 5.22 0.32 -13.52
C TYR A 109 6.00 -0.39 -14.62
N GLU A 110 5.41 -0.56 -15.80
CA GLU A 110 6.23 -0.71 -17.00
C GLU A 110 6.92 0.65 -17.20
N VAL A 111 8.25 0.63 -17.18
CA VAL A 111 9.11 1.79 -17.43
C VAL A 111 9.35 1.89 -18.92
#